data_AF-A0A3N5KQ92-F1
#
_entry.id   AF-A0A3N5KQ92-F1
#
_cell.length_a   1.000
_cell.length_b   1.000
_cell.length_c   1.000
_cell.angle_alpha   90.00
_cell.angle_beta   90.00
_cell.angle_gamma   90.00
#
_symmetry.space_group_name_H-M   'P 1'
#
loop_
_entity.id
_entity.type
_entity.pdbx_description
1 polymer ?
#
loop_
_entity_poly.entity_id
_entity_poly.type
_entity_poly.pdbx_seq_one_letter_code
_entity_poly.pdbx_strand_id
1 'polypeptide(L)'
;MEYINVAIGCVVHNNEILLNKRIEKDILNIHEMWELPGGKVENDELLEQTVVREIYEETGCKVSVENSLPFHFNILRIINNKKVNIVLNCFICSLIESPNNFKNIDDKIGELKWFKFEEIEFLQIMAGSREFIYWILKNYCSIDLNLLNNSEIAYIVFENIDYHRNHYKQYHIVIQFLPNEYHDKLYCLSLQFGRIGKKTYTNNEYYKDEFSLHDYLTKILNRRISHGYYVVKHENFPLKDWLLEHQDHIKPSQIIQKQIEFIK
;
A
#
# COMPACT_ATOMS: atom_id res chain seq x y z
N MET A 1 1.10 19.24 16.66
CA MET A 1 0.75 18.33 15.56
C MET A 1 -0.73 18.05 15.72
N GLU A 2 -1.52 18.31 14.69
CA GLU A 2 -2.97 18.09 14.74
C GLU A 2 -3.27 16.62 14.46
N TYR A 3 -4.27 16.06 15.13
CA TYR A 3 -4.69 14.67 14.95
C TYR A 3 -6.09 14.64 14.38
N ILE A 4 -6.29 13.85 13.34
CA ILE A 4 -7.61 13.59 12.76
C ILE A 4 -7.86 12.10 12.94
N ASN A 5 -8.88 11.75 13.73
CA ASN A 5 -9.32 10.36 13.83
C ASN A 5 -10.27 10.03 12.69
N VAL A 6 -10.02 8.89 12.06
CA VAL A 6 -10.84 8.31 11.01
C VAL A 6 -11.20 6.89 11.44
N ALA A 7 -12.46 6.53 11.28
CA ALA A 7 -12.93 5.18 11.50
C ALA A 7 -13.25 4.54 10.15
N ILE A 8 -12.66 3.38 9.88
CA ILE A 8 -12.89 2.62 8.65
C ILE A 8 -13.31 1.19 9.00
N GLY A 9 -14.08 0.55 8.12
CA GLY A 9 -14.63 -0.76 8.42
C GLY A 9 -14.42 -1.76 7.29
N CYS A 10 -13.90 -2.93 7.67
CA CYS A 10 -13.83 -4.09 6.80
C CYS A 10 -15.12 -4.89 6.95
N VAL A 11 -16.04 -4.69 6.00
CA VAL A 11 -17.29 -5.46 5.95
C VAL A 11 -16.99 -6.82 5.35
N VAL A 12 -17.09 -7.88 6.16
CA VAL A 12 -16.85 -9.26 5.73
C VAL A 12 -18.19 -9.96 5.55
N HIS A 13 -18.44 -10.50 4.36
CA HIS A 13 -19.66 -11.24 4.05
C HIS A 13 -19.38 -12.32 3.00
N ASN A 14 -19.78 -13.57 3.23
CA ASN A 14 -19.64 -14.69 2.28
C ASN A 14 -18.25 -14.83 1.62
N ASN A 15 -17.17 -14.68 2.40
CA ASN A 15 -15.77 -14.67 1.91
C ASN A 15 -15.43 -13.53 0.94
N GLU A 16 -16.16 -12.43 1.04
CA GLU A 16 -15.93 -11.20 0.30
C GLU A 16 -15.72 -10.03 1.26
N ILE A 17 -14.99 -9.01 0.78
CA ILE A 17 -14.82 -7.71 1.43
C ILE A 17 -15.35 -6.62 0.51
N LEU A 18 -16.11 -5.68 1.08
CA LEU A 18 -16.56 -4.49 0.38
C LEU A 18 -15.47 -3.42 0.34
N LEU A 19 -15.13 -2.95 -0.86
CA LEU A 19 -14.19 -1.84 -1.08
C LEU A 19 -14.83 -0.74 -1.93
N ASN A 20 -14.38 0.49 -1.72
CA ASN A 20 -14.66 1.63 -2.58
C ASN A 20 -13.40 2.07 -3.35
N LYS A 21 -13.56 2.43 -4.62
CA LYS A 21 -12.47 2.95 -5.47
C LYS A 21 -12.46 4.47 -5.37
N ARG A 22 -11.34 5.04 -4.94
CA ARG A 22 -11.20 6.48 -4.75
C ARG A 22 -10.96 7.21 -6.06
N ILE A 23 -11.69 8.29 -6.30
CA ILE A 23 -11.58 9.16 -7.49
C ILE A 23 -11.17 10.56 -7.05
N GLU A 24 -9.86 10.74 -6.85
CA GLU A 24 -9.30 12.05 -6.46
C GLU A 24 -8.15 12.44 -7.40
N LYS A 25 -8.50 13.02 -8.57
CA LYS A 25 -7.54 13.28 -9.67
C LYS A 25 -6.36 14.17 -9.28
N ASP A 26 -6.58 15.07 -8.31
CA ASP A 26 -5.55 15.99 -7.84
C ASP A 26 -4.52 15.34 -6.92
N ILE A 27 -4.78 14.10 -6.46
CA ILE A 27 -3.88 13.34 -5.59
C ILE A 27 -3.56 12.00 -6.26
N LEU A 28 -2.61 12.03 -7.20
CA LEU A 28 -2.12 10.88 -7.97
C LEU A 28 -1.79 9.65 -7.13
N ASN A 29 -1.44 9.88 -5.85
CA ASN A 29 -0.98 8.82 -4.98
C ASN A 29 -2.11 7.89 -4.53
N ILE A 30 -3.34 8.38 -4.51
CA ILE A 30 -4.53 7.69 -4.03
C ILE A 30 -5.65 7.61 -5.09
N HIS A 31 -5.51 8.33 -6.20
CA HIS A 31 -6.43 8.21 -7.33
C HIS A 31 -6.46 6.77 -7.87
N GLU A 32 -7.67 6.26 -8.10
CA GLU A 32 -7.97 4.91 -8.59
C GLU A 32 -7.55 3.75 -7.68
N MET A 33 -7.17 4.04 -6.44
CA MET A 33 -6.86 3.01 -5.45
C MET A 33 -8.14 2.56 -4.73
N TRP A 34 -8.20 1.30 -4.36
CA TRP A 34 -9.26 0.74 -3.52
C TRP A 34 -8.98 1.02 -2.04
N GLU A 35 -10.02 1.31 -1.27
CA GLU A 35 -9.93 1.47 0.18
C GLU A 35 -11.12 0.80 0.90
N LEU A 36 -10.97 0.64 2.21
CA LEU A 36 -12.08 0.27 3.09
C LEU A 36 -12.98 1.50 3.26
N PRO A 37 -14.32 1.34 3.23
CA PRO A 37 -15.24 2.43 3.50
C PRO A 37 -15.08 2.98 4.91
N GLY A 38 -15.30 4.29 5.06
CA GLY A 38 -15.13 4.99 6.33
C GLY A 38 -14.78 6.46 6.18
N GLY A 39 -14.72 7.16 7.31
CA GLY A 39 -14.52 8.60 7.30
C GLY A 39 -14.16 9.18 8.65
N LYS A 40 -14.20 10.52 8.71
CA LYS A 40 -13.73 11.26 9.88
C LYS A 40 -14.73 11.13 11.01
N VAL A 41 -14.22 11.10 12.24
CA VAL A 41 -15.07 11.25 13.42
C VAL A 41 -15.66 12.66 13.44
N GLU A 42 -16.98 12.76 13.56
CA GLU A 42 -17.72 14.03 13.64
C GLU A 42 -18.48 14.12 14.96
N ASN A 43 -18.88 15.35 15.37
CA ASN A 43 -19.89 15.61 16.41
C ASN A 43 -19.78 14.79 17.72
N ASP A 44 -18.55 14.59 18.22
CA ASP A 44 -18.25 13.80 19.43
C ASP A 44 -18.70 12.32 19.36
N GLU A 45 -18.84 11.75 18.15
CA GLU A 45 -19.15 10.34 17.94
C GLU A 45 -18.04 9.41 18.49
N LEU A 46 -18.45 8.23 18.94
CA LEU A 46 -17.54 7.11 19.15
C LEU A 46 -17.07 6.57 17.79
N LEU A 47 -15.86 6.01 17.73
CA LEU A 47 -15.30 5.42 16.51
C LEU A 47 -16.22 4.36 15.90
N GLU A 48 -16.87 3.55 16.74
CA GLU A 48 -17.84 2.53 16.35
C GLU A 48 -19.11 3.14 15.74
N GLN A 49 -19.54 4.31 16.22
CA GLN A 49 -20.69 5.02 15.66
C GLN A 49 -20.32 5.63 14.32
N THR A 50 -19.15 6.27 14.23
CA THR A 50 -18.61 6.84 13.00
C THR A 50 -18.50 5.79 11.91
N VAL A 51 -17.89 4.62 12.17
CA VAL A 51 -17.71 3.60 11.11
C VAL A 51 -19.05 3.06 10.58
N VAL A 52 -20.06 2.89 11.45
CA VAL A 52 -21.40 2.44 11.05
C VAL A 52 -22.09 3.50 10.20
N ARG A 53 -22.01 4.77 10.60
CA ARG A 53 -22.56 5.90 9.83
C ARG A 53 -21.90 6.02 8.47
N GLU A 54 -20.58 6.06 8.43
CA GLU A 54 -19.79 6.26 7.20
C GLU A 54 -20.02 5.12 6.21
N ILE A 55 -19.99 3.86 6.65
CA ILE A 55 -20.33 2.73 5.77
C ILE A 55 -21.73 2.89 5.17
N TYR A 56 -22.71 3.30 5.98
CA TYR A 56 -24.06 3.50 5.50
C TYR A 56 -24.17 4.67 4.50
N GLU A 57 -23.47 5.78 4.75
CA GLU A 57 -23.46 6.96 3.89
C GLU A 57 -22.78 6.69 2.54
N GLU A 58 -21.62 6.04 2.56
CA GLU A 58 -20.82 5.76 1.38
C GLU A 58 -21.35 4.61 0.53
N THR A 59 -21.93 3.59 1.18
CA THR A 59 -22.27 2.33 0.50
C THR A 59 -23.77 2.03 0.54
N GLY A 60 -24.49 2.50 1.54
CA GLY A 60 -25.88 2.11 1.83
C GLY A 60 -26.02 0.80 2.61
N CYS A 61 -24.92 0.11 2.92
CA CYS A 61 -24.93 -1.11 3.74
C CYS A 61 -25.21 -0.79 5.20
N LYS A 62 -26.05 -1.61 5.86
CA LYS A 62 -26.17 -1.62 7.31
C LYS A 62 -25.28 -2.71 7.87
N VAL A 63 -24.50 -2.37 8.88
CA VAL A 63 -23.49 -3.28 9.46
C VAL A 63 -23.54 -3.28 10.98
N SER A 64 -23.10 -4.39 11.59
CA SER A 64 -22.72 -4.45 13.00
C SER A 64 -21.20 -4.43 13.14
N VAL A 65 -20.70 -3.71 14.13
CA VAL A 65 -19.28 -3.79 14.53
C VAL A 65 -19.09 -5.04 15.37
N GLU A 66 -18.19 -5.93 14.93
CA GLU A 66 -17.84 -7.14 15.66
C GLU A 66 -16.64 -6.92 16.57
N ASN A 67 -15.58 -6.31 16.06
CA ASN A 67 -14.32 -6.08 16.77
C ASN A 67 -13.56 -4.87 16.22
N SER A 68 -12.75 -4.24 17.07
CA SER A 68 -11.70 -3.31 16.64
C SER A 68 -10.39 -4.06 16.35
N LEU A 69 -9.59 -3.59 15.40
CA LEU A 69 -8.25 -4.13 15.22
C LEU A 69 -7.31 -3.71 16.36
N PRO A 70 -6.29 -4.51 16.70
CA PRO A 70 -5.40 -4.23 17.83
C PRO A 70 -4.33 -3.17 17.53
N PHE A 71 -4.40 -2.54 16.35
CA PHE A 71 -3.49 -1.48 15.92
C PHE A 71 -4.24 -0.46 15.07
N HIS A 72 -3.67 0.74 14.99
CA HIS A 72 -4.12 1.83 14.13
C HIS A 72 -3.05 2.12 13.07
N PHE A 73 -3.43 2.79 12.00
CA PHE A 73 -2.52 3.18 10.92
C PHE A 73 -2.38 4.71 10.91
N ASN A 74 -1.14 5.21 10.93
CA ASN A 74 -0.86 6.64 10.96
C ASN A 74 -0.44 7.15 9.59
N ILE A 75 -1.14 8.17 9.09
CA ILE A 75 -0.80 8.87 7.85
C ILE A 75 -0.42 10.30 8.19
N LEU A 76 0.85 10.63 7.96
CA LEU A 76 1.31 12.02 8.04
C LEU A 76 1.00 12.75 6.73
N ARG A 77 0.32 13.90 6.84
CA ARG A 77 0.01 14.81 5.74
C ARG A 77 0.41 16.23 6.09
N ILE A 78 0.66 17.03 5.06
CA ILE A 78 0.75 18.49 5.18
C ILE A 78 -0.55 19.05 4.61
N ILE A 79 -1.37 19.66 5.46
CA ILE A 79 -2.63 20.31 5.07
C ILE A 79 -2.51 21.77 5.47
N ASN A 80 -2.68 22.70 4.52
CA ASN A 80 -2.57 24.14 4.76
C ASN A 80 -1.27 24.53 5.50
N ASN A 81 -0.12 24.01 5.04
CA ASN A 81 1.22 24.18 5.65
C ASN A 81 1.36 23.70 7.10
N LYS A 82 0.42 22.89 7.60
CA LYS A 82 0.48 22.26 8.93
C LYS A 82 0.64 20.76 8.82
N LYS A 83 1.49 20.19 9.69
CA LYS A 83 1.61 18.74 9.84
C LYS A 83 0.38 18.20 10.58
N VAL A 84 -0.37 17.35 9.89
CA VAL A 84 -1.54 16.64 10.38
C VAL A 84 -1.23 15.15 10.40
N ASN A 85 -1.53 14.50 11.53
CA ASN A 85 -1.47 13.06 11.67
C ASN A 85 -2.89 12.49 11.59
N ILE A 86 -3.19 11.77 10.52
CA ILE A 86 -4.46 11.06 10.35
C ILE A 86 -4.29 9.69 10.97
N VAL A 87 -5.13 9.35 11.94
CA VAL A 87 -5.12 8.08 12.66
C VAL A 87 -6.31 7.26 12.15
N LEU A 88 -6.03 6.22 11.36
CA LEU A 88 -7.04 5.28 10.89
C LEU A 88 -7.25 4.19 11.94
N ASN A 89 -8.49 4.02 12.37
CA ASN A 89 -8.92 2.97 13.28
C ASN A 89 -9.84 2.04 12.51
N CYS A 90 -9.47 0.75 12.41
CA CYS A 90 -10.22 -0.22 11.63
C CYS A 90 -11.10 -1.10 12.52
N PHE A 91 -12.31 -1.35 12.04
CA PHE A 91 -13.26 -2.29 12.63
C PHE A 91 -13.55 -3.44 11.68
N ILE A 92 -13.79 -4.62 12.24
CA ILE A 92 -14.36 -5.77 11.54
C ILE A 92 -15.87 -5.65 11.66
N CYS A 93 -16.55 -5.66 10.52
CA CYS A 93 -17.98 -5.45 10.46
C CYS A 93 -18.68 -6.64 9.79
N SER A 94 -19.83 -7.05 10.32
CA SER A 94 -20.73 -8.00 9.66
C SER A 94 -21.83 -7.26 8.91
N LEU A 95 -22.18 -7.74 7.72
CA LEU A 95 -23.30 -7.21 6.96
C LEU A 95 -24.63 -7.64 7.60
N ILE A 96 -25.48 -6.65 7.94
CA ILE A 96 -26.86 -6.88 8.38
C ILE A 96 -27.80 -6.81 7.16
N GLU A 97 -27.63 -5.78 6.33
CA GLU A 97 -28.50 -5.51 5.18
C GLU A 97 -27.68 -4.86 4.05
N SER A 98 -27.72 -5.44 2.86
CA SER A 98 -27.20 -4.83 1.63
C SER A 98 -28.27 -3.92 1.01
N PRO A 99 -27.90 -2.76 0.45
CA PRO A 99 -28.86 -1.98 -0.32
C PRO A 99 -29.21 -2.70 -1.62
N ASN A 100 -30.40 -2.42 -2.16
CA ASN A 100 -30.80 -2.92 -3.48
C ASN A 100 -29.92 -2.33 -4.60
N ASN A 101 -29.46 -1.10 -4.43
CA ASN A 101 -28.49 -0.40 -5.28
C ASN A 101 -27.58 0.42 -4.37
N PHE A 102 -26.27 0.41 -4.62
CA PHE A 102 -25.34 1.24 -3.87
C PHE A 102 -25.74 2.72 -3.95
N LYS A 103 -25.75 3.38 -2.79
CA LYS A 103 -25.93 4.83 -2.71
C LYS A 103 -24.55 5.47 -2.75
N ASN A 104 -24.07 5.77 -3.95
CA ASN A 104 -22.87 6.59 -4.06
C ASN A 104 -23.24 8.06 -3.87
N ILE A 105 -23.01 8.58 -2.66
CA ILE A 105 -23.33 9.97 -2.30
C ILE A 105 -22.05 10.83 -2.24
N ASP A 106 -20.87 10.21 -2.17
CA ASP A 106 -19.59 10.93 -2.18
C ASP A 106 -18.99 10.95 -3.60
N ASP A 107 -18.83 12.15 -4.16
CA ASP A 107 -18.19 12.39 -5.46
C ASP A 107 -16.75 11.83 -5.53
N LYS A 108 -16.13 11.56 -4.38
CA LYS A 108 -14.80 10.93 -4.28
C LYS A 108 -14.83 9.41 -4.42
N ILE A 109 -15.99 8.78 -4.42
CA ILE A 109 -16.13 7.34 -4.64
C ILE A 109 -16.50 7.13 -6.11
N GLY A 110 -15.73 6.33 -6.83
CA GLY A 110 -16.00 5.99 -8.23
C GLY A 110 -16.76 4.70 -8.39
N GLU A 111 -16.37 3.69 -7.64
CA GLU A 111 -16.88 2.32 -7.77
C GLU A 111 -16.98 1.67 -6.39
N LEU A 112 -18.00 0.84 -6.19
CA LEU A 112 -18.18 0.01 -5.02
C LEU A 112 -18.25 -1.44 -5.46
N LYS A 113 -17.46 -2.31 -4.83
CA LYS A 113 -17.36 -3.70 -5.26
C LYS A 113 -17.06 -4.63 -4.08
N TRP A 114 -17.73 -5.78 -4.09
CA TRP A 114 -17.37 -6.93 -3.27
C TRP A 114 -16.24 -7.70 -3.95
N PHE A 115 -15.14 -7.90 -3.23
CA PHE A 115 -13.99 -8.67 -3.68
C PHE A 115 -13.92 -9.97 -2.90
N LYS A 116 -13.85 -11.09 -3.62
CA LYS A 116 -13.44 -12.35 -2.99
C LYS A 116 -12.02 -12.24 -2.48
N PHE A 117 -11.72 -12.98 -1.42
CA PHE A 117 -10.40 -12.93 -0.80
C PHE A 117 -9.26 -13.23 -1.79
N GLU A 118 -9.44 -14.19 -2.71
CA GLU A 118 -8.44 -14.50 -3.75
C GLU A 118 -8.33 -13.46 -4.88
N GLU A 119 -9.31 -12.56 -5.04
CA GLU A 119 -9.32 -11.52 -6.06
C GLU A 119 -8.65 -10.22 -5.59
N ILE A 120 -8.25 -10.16 -4.32
CA ILE A 120 -7.66 -8.96 -3.73
C ILE A 120 -6.23 -8.75 -4.25
N GLU A 121 -6.08 -7.75 -5.10
CA GLU A 121 -4.77 -7.25 -5.53
C GLU A 121 -4.28 -6.15 -4.57
N PHE A 122 -3.52 -6.53 -3.55
CA PHE A 122 -3.05 -5.59 -2.52
C PHE A 122 -2.27 -4.38 -3.05
N LEU A 123 -1.63 -4.50 -4.22
CA LEU A 123 -0.94 -3.38 -4.88
C LEU A 123 -1.89 -2.28 -5.36
N GLN A 124 -3.18 -2.59 -5.55
CA GLN A 124 -4.21 -1.61 -5.91
C GLN A 124 -4.96 -1.07 -4.68
N ILE A 125 -4.61 -1.50 -3.47
CA ILE A 125 -5.26 -1.07 -2.23
C ILE A 125 -4.42 0.00 -1.55
N MET A 126 -5.09 1.06 -1.08
CA MET A 126 -4.47 2.15 -0.33
C MET A 126 -3.80 1.65 0.96
N ALA A 127 -2.69 2.30 1.30
CA ALA A 127 -2.06 2.13 2.60
C ALA A 127 -3.05 2.49 3.73
N GLY A 128 -2.99 1.76 4.83
CA GLY A 128 -4.04 1.70 5.85
C GLY A 128 -4.97 0.53 5.58
N SER A 129 -5.82 0.66 4.56
CA SER A 129 -6.78 -0.37 4.17
C SER A 129 -6.10 -1.70 3.84
N ARG A 130 -5.01 -1.68 3.07
CA ARG A 130 -4.23 -2.86 2.68
C ARG A 130 -3.74 -3.64 3.90
N GLU A 131 -3.15 -2.94 4.85
CA GLU A 131 -2.57 -3.50 6.07
C GLU A 131 -3.65 -4.13 6.96
N PHE A 132 -4.80 -3.47 7.10
CA PHE A 132 -5.91 -4.01 7.87
C PHE A 132 -6.54 -5.22 7.19
N ILE A 133 -6.79 -5.18 5.88
CA ILE A 133 -7.34 -6.31 5.12
C ILE A 133 -6.42 -7.51 5.23
N TYR A 134 -5.11 -7.33 5.02
CA TYR A 134 -4.13 -8.43 5.15
C TYR A 134 -4.20 -9.06 6.55
N TRP A 135 -4.24 -8.24 7.60
CA TRP A 135 -4.35 -8.75 8.97
C TRP A 135 -5.66 -9.50 9.21
N ILE A 136 -6.79 -8.97 8.74
CA ILE A 136 -8.12 -9.58 8.89
C ILE A 136 -8.18 -10.92 8.16
N LEU A 137 -7.74 -10.98 6.91
CA LEU A 137 -7.75 -12.22 6.13
C LEU A 137 -6.94 -13.32 6.83
N LYS A 138 -5.76 -12.97 7.35
CA LYS A 138 -4.88 -13.88 8.07
C LYS A 138 -5.44 -14.34 9.41
N ASN A 139 -5.85 -13.39 10.26
CA ASN A 139 -6.09 -13.63 11.68
C ASN A 139 -7.56 -13.86 12.02
N TYR A 140 -8.46 -13.27 11.26
CA TYR A 140 -9.90 -13.35 11.50
C TYR A 140 -10.55 -14.37 10.55
N CYS A 141 -10.26 -14.29 9.24
CA CYS A 141 -10.79 -15.21 8.24
C CYS A 141 -10.00 -16.53 8.13
N SER A 142 -8.87 -16.66 8.82
CA SER A 142 -8.00 -17.85 8.82
C SER A 142 -7.56 -18.32 7.43
N ILE A 143 -7.32 -17.38 6.51
CA ILE A 143 -6.85 -17.67 5.15
C ILE A 143 -5.37 -18.05 5.19
N ASP A 144 -5.02 -19.14 4.49
CA ASP A 144 -3.61 -19.48 4.24
C ASP A 144 -3.00 -18.40 3.35
N LEU A 145 -2.09 -17.62 3.93
CA LEU A 145 -1.40 -16.54 3.23
C LEU A 145 -0.61 -17.03 2.02
N ASN A 146 -0.24 -18.31 1.93
CA ASN A 146 0.40 -18.83 0.72
C ASN A 146 -0.54 -18.77 -0.50
N LEU A 147 -1.84 -18.59 -0.29
CA LEU A 147 -2.85 -18.36 -1.33
C LEU A 147 -3.06 -16.88 -1.65
N LEU A 148 -2.68 -15.98 -0.74
CA LEU A 148 -2.70 -14.53 -0.97
C LEU A 148 -1.34 -14.16 -1.56
N ASN A 149 -1.26 -13.94 -2.86
CA ASN A 149 -0.02 -13.56 -3.54
C ASN A 149 0.71 -12.44 -2.78
N ASN A 150 1.81 -12.85 -2.14
CA ASN A 150 2.87 -12.08 -1.49
C ASN A 150 2.46 -10.97 -0.50
N SER A 151 3.06 -10.99 0.70
CA SER A 151 3.13 -9.83 1.60
C SER A 151 3.86 -8.62 1.01
N GLU A 152 4.34 -8.74 -0.23
CA GLU A 152 5.03 -7.70 -0.98
C GLU A 152 4.04 -6.58 -1.34
N ILE A 153 4.31 -5.39 -0.83
CA ILE A 153 3.51 -4.19 -1.07
C ILE A 153 4.18 -3.24 -2.06
N ALA A 154 5.47 -3.41 -2.36
CA ALA A 154 6.15 -2.66 -3.41
C ALA A 154 7.39 -3.38 -3.93
N TYR A 155 7.70 -3.14 -5.20
CA TYR A 155 8.87 -3.70 -5.87
C TYR A 155 9.53 -2.65 -6.77
N ILE A 156 10.84 -2.49 -6.68
CA ILE A 156 11.61 -1.51 -7.47
C ILE A 156 12.92 -2.16 -7.94
N VAL A 157 13.23 -2.04 -9.22
CA VAL A 157 14.46 -2.54 -9.82
C VAL A 157 15.28 -1.39 -10.37
N PHE A 158 16.53 -1.34 -9.94
CA PHE A 158 17.55 -0.46 -10.46
C PHE A 158 18.59 -1.24 -11.26
N GLU A 159 19.07 -0.65 -12.35
CA GLU A 159 20.20 -1.15 -13.15
C GLU A 159 21.31 -0.12 -13.23
N ASN A 160 22.56 -0.61 -13.25
CA ASN A 160 23.74 0.19 -13.56
C ASN A 160 24.67 -0.63 -14.46
N ILE A 161 25.13 -0.01 -15.55
CA ILE A 161 26.02 -0.65 -16.53
C ILE A 161 27.34 0.11 -16.58
N ASP A 162 28.43 -0.62 -16.40
CA ASP A 162 29.79 -0.16 -16.68
C ASP A 162 30.24 -0.82 -17.99
N TYR A 163 30.12 -0.07 -19.09
CA TYR A 163 30.43 -0.56 -20.45
C TYR A 163 31.92 -0.84 -20.65
N HIS A 164 32.80 -0.15 -19.93
CA HIS A 164 34.25 -0.36 -20.07
C HIS A 164 34.68 -1.70 -19.49
N ARG A 165 34.06 -2.10 -18.38
CA ARG A 165 34.36 -3.38 -17.72
C ARG A 165 33.38 -4.49 -18.09
N ASN A 166 32.37 -4.18 -18.91
CA ASN A 166 31.25 -5.07 -19.22
C ASN A 166 30.59 -5.62 -17.95
N HIS A 167 30.41 -4.76 -16.94
CA HIS A 167 29.79 -5.11 -15.67
C HIS A 167 28.35 -4.61 -15.64
N TYR A 168 27.40 -5.53 -15.51
CA TYR A 168 26.00 -5.23 -15.31
C TYR A 168 25.65 -5.47 -13.84
N LYS A 169 25.05 -4.47 -13.20
CA LYS A 169 24.62 -4.55 -11.81
C LYS A 169 23.12 -4.35 -11.73
N GLN A 170 22.50 -5.09 -10.84
CA GLN A 170 21.11 -4.89 -10.45
C GLN A 170 21.01 -4.63 -8.95
N TYR A 171 19.99 -3.87 -8.59
CA TYR A 171 19.62 -3.58 -7.22
C TYR A 171 18.10 -3.62 -7.12
N HIS A 172 17.59 -4.64 -6.45
CA HIS A 172 16.17 -4.87 -6.24
C HIS A 172 15.81 -4.41 -4.84
N ILE A 173 14.69 -3.72 -4.74
CA ILE A 173 14.08 -3.30 -3.49
C ILE A 173 12.71 -3.96 -3.44
N VAL A 174 12.47 -4.71 -2.39
CA VAL A 174 11.17 -5.32 -2.10
C VAL A 174 10.72 -4.82 -0.75
N ILE A 175 9.47 -4.35 -0.66
CA ILE A 175 8.87 -3.97 0.62
C ILE A 175 7.78 -4.96 0.92
N GLN A 176 7.81 -5.52 2.13
CA GLN A 176 6.82 -6.46 2.61
C GLN A 176 6.15 -5.92 3.88
N PHE A 177 4.84 -6.18 4.01
CA PHE A 177 4.09 -5.93 5.24
C PHE A 177 3.96 -7.24 6.05
N LEU A 178 4.46 -7.24 7.29
CA LEU A 178 4.64 -8.41 8.14
C LEU A 178 3.99 -8.22 9.52
N PRO A 179 2.67 -8.04 9.63
CA PRO A 179 2.02 -7.61 10.87
C PRO A 179 2.05 -8.63 12.02
N ASN A 180 2.46 -9.88 11.76
CA ASN A 180 2.43 -10.95 12.75
C ASN A 180 3.80 -11.58 13.05
N GLU A 181 4.88 -11.17 12.36
CA GLU A 181 6.16 -11.87 12.50
C GLU A 181 7.05 -11.27 13.59
N TYR A 182 6.90 -9.98 13.87
CA TYR A 182 7.77 -9.26 14.80
C TYR A 182 6.97 -8.28 15.65
N HIS A 183 7.10 -8.41 16.97
CA HIS A 183 6.26 -7.76 17.99
C HIS A 183 6.07 -6.25 17.87
N ASP A 184 6.88 -5.52 17.10
CA ASP A 184 6.71 -4.08 16.84
C ASP A 184 7.11 -3.63 15.42
N LYS A 185 7.40 -4.56 14.50
CA LYS A 185 7.96 -4.24 13.17
C LYS A 185 7.03 -4.74 12.08
N LEU A 186 6.29 -3.80 11.52
CA LEU A 186 5.26 -4.03 10.52
C LEU A 186 5.79 -4.18 9.10
N TYR A 187 7.00 -3.68 8.81
CA TYR A 187 7.53 -3.65 7.45
C TYR A 187 8.93 -4.27 7.38
N CYS A 188 9.19 -4.99 6.30
CA CYS A 188 10.52 -5.43 5.90
C CYS A 188 10.89 -4.78 4.57
N LEU A 189 12.07 -4.17 4.51
CA LEU A 189 12.71 -3.68 3.31
C LEU A 189 13.83 -4.64 2.93
N SER A 190 13.61 -5.49 1.93
CA SER A 190 14.60 -6.39 1.38
C SER A 190 15.37 -5.72 0.24
N LEU A 191 16.69 -5.72 0.35
CA LEU A 191 17.62 -5.10 -0.58
C LEU A 191 18.48 -6.19 -1.19
N GLN A 192 18.23 -6.54 -2.46
CA GLN A 192 19.01 -7.56 -3.16
C GLN A 192 19.88 -6.89 -4.21
N PHE A 193 21.19 -7.12 -4.17
CA PHE A 193 22.12 -6.42 -5.05
C PHE A 193 23.29 -7.28 -5.47
N GLY A 194 23.78 -7.06 -6.67
CA GLY A 194 24.88 -7.84 -7.19
C GLY A 194 25.20 -7.53 -8.64
N ARG A 195 26.23 -8.21 -9.13
CA ARG A 195 26.56 -8.23 -10.55
C ARG A 195 25.82 -9.40 -11.19
N ILE A 196 25.26 -9.19 -12.38
CA ILE A 196 24.62 -10.26 -13.14
C ILE A 196 25.64 -11.36 -13.43
N GLY A 197 25.22 -12.61 -13.28
CA GLY A 197 26.08 -13.80 -13.43
C GLY A 197 27.08 -14.01 -12.29
N LYS A 198 26.97 -13.27 -11.20
CA LYS A 198 27.77 -13.45 -9.96
C LYS A 198 26.83 -13.60 -8.77
N LYS A 199 27.44 -13.80 -7.58
CA LYS A 199 26.72 -13.89 -6.31
C LYS A 199 25.89 -12.62 -6.06
N THR A 200 24.61 -12.80 -5.74
CA THR A 200 23.71 -11.77 -5.22
C THR A 200 23.82 -11.69 -3.71
N TYR A 201 23.77 -10.49 -3.17
CA TYR A 201 23.75 -10.21 -1.74
C TYR A 201 22.36 -9.71 -1.35
N THR A 202 21.89 -10.09 -0.17
CA THR A 202 20.59 -9.66 0.37
C THR A 202 20.82 -9.03 1.75
N ASN A 203 20.19 -7.88 1.99
CA ASN A 203 20.08 -7.28 3.30
C ASN A 203 18.62 -6.96 3.60
N ASN A 204 18.16 -7.21 4.83
CA ASN A 204 16.79 -6.94 5.25
C ASN A 204 16.81 -5.94 6.41
N GLU A 205 16.04 -4.87 6.27
CA GLU A 205 15.82 -3.87 7.32
C GLU A 205 14.36 -3.88 7.73
N TYR A 206 14.07 -3.68 9.02
CA TYR A 206 12.72 -3.83 9.54
C TYR A 206 12.24 -2.56 10.26
N TYR A 207 11.01 -2.14 9.97
CA TYR A 207 10.45 -0.87 10.41
C TYR A 207 9.11 -1.06 11.10
N LYS A 208 8.85 -0.23 12.11
CA LYS A 208 7.58 -0.21 12.84
C LYS A 208 6.49 0.59 12.12
N ASP A 209 6.87 1.57 11.29
CA ASP A 209 5.97 2.51 10.65
C ASP A 209 6.48 2.91 9.25
N GLU A 210 5.56 3.31 8.37
CA GLU A 210 5.89 3.76 7.00
C GLU A 210 6.79 4.99 6.98
N PHE A 211 6.69 5.89 7.95
CA PHE A 211 7.50 7.11 7.96
C PHE A 211 9.00 6.78 8.05
N SER A 212 9.37 5.92 9.00
CA SER A 212 10.74 5.45 9.19
C SER A 212 11.22 4.63 8.00
N LEU A 213 10.35 3.81 7.42
CA LEU A 213 10.61 3.07 6.18
C LEU A 213 10.90 4.02 5.01
N HIS A 214 10.04 5.01 4.80
CA HIS A 214 10.10 5.96 3.69
C HIS A 214 11.32 6.90 3.81
N ASP A 215 11.68 7.35 5.01
CA ASP A 215 12.90 8.13 5.25
C ASP A 215 14.16 7.34 4.82
N TYR A 216 14.25 6.07 5.22
CA TYR A 216 15.38 5.23 4.82
C TYR A 216 15.35 4.85 3.33
N LEU A 217 14.17 4.53 2.79
CA LEU A 217 13.99 4.25 1.37
C LEU A 217 14.46 5.45 0.53
N THR A 218 14.06 6.67 0.88
CA THR A 218 14.46 7.90 0.18
C THR A 218 16.00 8.03 0.12
N LYS A 219 16.69 7.75 1.23
CA LYS A 219 18.16 7.74 1.29
C LYS A 219 18.76 6.70 0.34
N ILE A 220 18.18 5.50 0.27
CA ILE A 220 18.62 4.45 -0.67
C ILE A 220 18.43 4.90 -2.11
N LEU A 221 17.23 5.38 -2.46
CA LEU A 221 16.88 5.78 -3.83
C LEU A 221 17.83 6.87 -4.34
N ASN A 222 18.01 7.93 -3.54
CA ASN A 222 18.96 9.02 -3.86
C ASN A 222 20.39 8.51 -4.02
N ARG A 223 20.83 7.61 -3.14
CA ARG A 223 22.15 6.97 -3.24
C ARG A 223 22.27 6.11 -4.49
N ARG A 224 21.23 5.42 -4.95
CA ARG A 224 21.32 4.60 -6.18
C ARG A 224 21.49 5.50 -7.40
N ILE A 225 20.69 6.54 -7.52
CA ILE A 225 20.82 7.53 -8.59
C ILE A 225 22.22 8.15 -8.60
N SER A 226 22.75 8.56 -7.44
CA SER A 226 24.08 9.19 -7.35
C SER A 226 25.23 8.26 -7.79
N HIS A 227 25.01 6.94 -7.79
CA HIS A 227 25.96 5.94 -8.29
C HIS A 227 25.67 5.52 -9.75
N GLY A 228 24.85 6.29 -10.47
CA GLY A 228 24.55 6.06 -11.89
C GLY A 228 23.58 4.90 -12.13
N TYR A 229 22.76 4.52 -11.14
CA TYR A 229 21.68 3.58 -11.38
C TYR A 229 20.44 4.27 -11.98
N TYR A 230 19.67 3.53 -12.74
CA TYR A 230 18.37 3.92 -13.30
C TYR A 230 17.29 2.96 -12.84
N VAL A 231 16.08 3.46 -12.57
CA VAL A 231 14.90 2.62 -12.33
C VAL A 231 14.47 2.02 -13.66
N VAL A 232 14.34 0.69 -13.71
CA VAL A 232 13.97 -0.04 -14.93
C VAL A 232 12.64 -0.79 -14.83
N LYS A 233 12.20 -1.07 -13.62
CA LYS A 233 10.89 -1.67 -13.32
C LYS A 233 10.46 -1.21 -11.94
N HIS A 234 9.17 -0.94 -11.77
CA HIS A 234 8.58 -0.75 -10.45
C HIS A 234 7.10 -1.14 -10.43
N GLU A 235 6.63 -1.55 -9.26
CA GLU A 235 5.22 -1.86 -8.96
C GLU A 235 4.88 -1.24 -7.60
N ASN A 236 3.77 -0.50 -7.52
CA ASN A 236 3.29 0.25 -6.34
C ASN A 236 4.39 1.09 -5.63
N PHE A 237 5.08 1.94 -6.40
CA PHE A 237 6.18 2.76 -5.90
C PHE A 237 5.72 3.66 -4.72
N PRO A 238 6.22 3.49 -3.49
CA PRO A 238 5.64 4.17 -2.31
C PRO A 238 5.87 5.70 -2.31
N LEU A 239 6.94 6.15 -2.95
CA LEU A 239 7.35 7.55 -3.02
C LEU A 239 7.07 8.12 -4.42
N LYS A 240 5.80 8.19 -4.81
CA LYS A 240 5.36 8.65 -6.14
C LYS A 240 5.84 10.07 -6.49
N ASP A 241 5.89 10.98 -5.52
CA ASP A 241 6.42 12.34 -5.74
C ASP A 241 7.91 12.30 -6.11
N TRP A 242 8.70 11.49 -5.40
CA TRP A 242 10.10 11.24 -5.75
C TRP A 242 10.22 10.67 -7.17
N LEU A 243 9.34 9.74 -7.55
CA LEU A 243 9.34 9.16 -8.89
C LEU A 243 9.03 10.22 -9.97
N LEU A 244 8.10 11.14 -9.71
CA LEU A 244 7.77 12.27 -10.60
C LEU A 244 8.92 13.26 -10.73
N GLU A 245 9.63 13.56 -9.65
CA GLU A 245 10.80 14.45 -9.66
C GLU A 245 12.02 13.84 -10.39
N HIS A 246 12.09 12.51 -10.49
CA HIS A 246 13.25 11.79 -11.03
C HIS A 246 12.93 11.01 -12.32
N GLN A 247 12.01 11.51 -13.15
CA GLN A 247 11.63 10.86 -14.41
C GLN A 247 12.81 10.61 -15.35
N ASP A 248 13.82 11.48 -15.38
CA ASP A 248 15.05 11.31 -16.18
C ASP A 248 15.87 10.07 -15.79
N HIS A 249 15.60 9.51 -14.61
CA HIS A 249 16.25 8.31 -14.09
C HIS A 249 15.42 7.04 -14.29
N ILE A 250 14.27 7.12 -14.96
CA ILE A 250 13.44 5.98 -15.33
C ILE A 250 13.72 5.61 -16.79
N LYS A 251 14.28 4.43 -17.03
CA LYS A 251 14.69 3.99 -18.36
C LYS A 251 14.34 2.51 -18.57
N PRO A 252 14.01 2.06 -19.79
CA PRO A 252 13.87 0.64 -20.05
C PRO A 252 15.15 -0.12 -19.69
N SER A 253 15.03 -1.40 -19.32
CA SER A 253 16.19 -2.24 -19.00
C SER A 253 17.17 -2.27 -20.17
N GLN A 254 18.37 -1.75 -19.93
CA GLN A 254 19.44 -1.70 -20.93
C GLN A 254 20.14 -3.06 -21.04
N ILE A 255 20.03 -3.90 -20.01
CA ILE A 255 20.53 -5.28 -20.01
C ILE A 255 19.76 -6.13 -21.02
N ILE A 256 18.42 -6.05 -21.01
CA ILE A 256 17.56 -6.78 -21.95
C ILE A 256 17.83 -6.32 -23.39
N GLN A 257 17.93 -5.00 -23.62
CA GLN A 257 18.22 -4.44 -24.95
C GLN A 257 19.52 -4.98 -25.54
N LYS A 258 20.60 -5.01 -24.73
CA LYS A 258 21.90 -5.59 -25.13
C LYS A 258 21.80 -7.07 -25.48
N GLN A 259 21.07 -7.88 -24.71
CA GLN A 259 20.91 -9.31 -25.02
C GLN A 259 20.20 -9.54 -26.37
N ILE A 260 19.22 -8.70 -26.71
CA ILE A 260 18.53 -8.77 -28.00
C ILE A 260 19.45 -8.37 -29.15
N GLU A 261 20.30 -7.35 -28.99
CA GLU A 261 21.30 -6.95 -29.98
C GLU A 261 22.32 -8.05 -30.28
N PHE A 262 22.68 -8.88 -29.31
CA PHE A 262 23.58 -10.02 -29.52
C PHE A 262 22.94 -11.21 -30.26
N ILE A 263 21.62 -11.24 -30.40
CA ILE A 263 20.86 -12.31 -31.08
C ILE A 263 20.56 -11.94 -32.55
N LYS A 264 20.79 -10.69 -32.95
CA LYS A 264 20.67 -10.20 -34.34
C LYS A 264 22.03 -10.16 -35.02
#